data_AF-A0A151AMU6-F1
#
_entry.id   AF-A0A151AMU6-F1
#
_cell.length_a   1.000
_cell.length_b   1.000
_cell.length_c   1.000
_cell.angle_alpha   90.00
_cell.angle_beta   90.00
_cell.angle_gamma   90.00
#
_symmetry.space_group_name_H-M   'P 1'
#
loop_
_entity.id
_entity.type
_entity.pdbx_description
1 polymer ?
#
loop_
_entity_poly.entity_id
_entity_poly.type
_entity_poly.pdbx_seq_one_letter_code
_entity_poly.pdbx_strand_id
1 'polypeptide(L)'
;MKKFSKKLFTPLSFVISAILIGAAVFCGTYYFFTSKSQTPYISKIKTEIDNINKINESSYIFTKGQTIDIDKISSSLSQSITSLENSYSRIKGLIVTNKYAEDHNNLVLGLKNNILMYKHILSIVNNPKNPDLSNLLAELEKNRNDCMNYYALVSIKGIKLSLPNESLEFLNNAIAYTEKQIRQNTDAQIALSQNRDFLLTFNDISNQFSQIKKDYMNTIIHSRNNVSGYENLLKELDNTENAIARIKTDLSNLTIPNDALSVYEAFAKVLDEYDTYIQNLKYSVKTEQLISISGLTNNDKLNELYDTPEQQMQVVENDYKNFIRIYNEFEDKVV
;
A
#
# COMPACT_ATOMS: atom_id res chain seq x y z
N MET A 1 60.43 78.66 -4.80
CA MET A 1 59.72 77.49 -5.38
C MET A 1 60.63 76.79 -6.38
N LYS A 2 61.06 75.56 -6.10
CA LYS A 2 62.00 74.79 -6.96
C LYS A 2 61.38 74.58 -8.34
N LYS A 3 62.03 75.11 -9.39
CA LYS A 3 61.76 74.73 -10.79
C LYS A 3 62.07 73.24 -10.93
N PHE A 4 61.07 72.38 -10.80
CA PHE A 4 61.18 71.00 -11.25
C PHE A 4 61.53 71.05 -12.74
N SER A 5 62.68 70.50 -13.10
CA SER A 5 63.22 70.65 -14.45
C SER A 5 62.28 69.96 -15.44
N LYS A 6 61.80 70.70 -16.45
CA LYS A 6 61.05 70.14 -17.59
C LYS A 6 61.79 68.96 -18.27
N LYS A 7 63.11 68.83 -18.07
CA LYS A 7 63.95 67.72 -18.56
C LYS A 7 63.68 66.36 -17.89
N LEU A 8 63.13 66.31 -16.67
CA LEU A 8 62.79 65.06 -15.97
C LEU A 8 61.33 64.64 -16.18
N PHE A 9 60.45 65.58 -16.55
CA PHE A 9 59.01 65.33 -16.71
C PHE A 9 58.68 64.53 -17.98
N THR A 10 59.39 64.80 -19.08
CA THR A 10 59.23 64.08 -20.36
C THR A 10 59.62 62.59 -20.30
N PRO A 11 60.79 62.19 -19.75
CA PRO A 11 61.12 60.77 -19.63
C PRO A 11 60.22 60.04 -18.62
N LEU A 12 59.81 60.69 -17.53
CA LEU A 12 58.91 60.08 -16.53
C LEU A 12 57.50 59.83 -17.10
N SER A 13 56.96 60.76 -17.89
CA SER A 13 55.69 60.60 -18.61
C SER A 13 55.70 59.42 -19.58
N PHE A 14 56.82 59.18 -20.26
CA PHE A 14 57.00 58.06 -21.19
C PHE A 14 56.99 56.70 -20.46
N VAL A 15 57.68 56.61 -19.32
CA VAL A 15 57.72 55.39 -18.50
C VAL A 15 56.33 55.04 -17.95
N ILE A 16 55.59 56.02 -17.42
CA ILE A 16 54.22 55.79 -16.91
C ILE A 16 53.28 55.33 -18.04
N SER A 17 53.37 55.94 -19.21
CA SER A 17 52.55 55.56 -20.37
C SER A 17 52.87 54.14 -20.85
N ALA A 18 54.15 53.75 -20.89
CA ALA A 18 54.57 52.40 -21.25
C ALA A 18 54.06 51.35 -20.24
N ILE A 19 54.08 51.66 -18.94
CA ILE A 19 53.52 50.79 -17.89
C ILE A 19 52.00 50.64 -18.07
N LEU A 20 51.26 51.72 -18.34
CA LEU A 20 49.81 51.66 -18.54
C LEU A 20 49.44 50.86 -19.79
N ILE A 21 50.16 51.03 -20.90
CA ILE A 21 49.96 50.24 -22.13
C ILE A 21 50.31 48.78 -21.86
N GLY A 22 51.43 48.50 -21.18
CA GLY A 22 51.81 47.14 -20.80
C GLY A 22 50.77 46.46 -19.91
N ALA A 23 50.23 47.18 -18.92
CA ALA A 23 49.17 46.70 -18.05
C ALA A 23 47.86 46.46 -18.83
N ALA A 24 47.48 47.36 -19.74
CA ALA A 24 46.29 47.19 -20.58
C ALA A 24 46.42 45.98 -21.52
N VAL A 25 47.59 45.80 -22.14
CA VAL A 25 47.89 44.63 -23.00
C VAL A 25 47.90 43.35 -22.17
N PHE A 26 48.50 43.36 -20.97
CA PHE A 26 48.51 42.21 -20.07
C PHE A 26 47.09 41.85 -19.62
N CYS A 27 46.30 42.81 -19.14
CA CYS A 27 44.92 42.58 -18.74
C CYS A 27 44.06 42.11 -19.92
N GLY A 28 44.22 42.70 -21.10
CA GLY A 28 43.49 42.32 -22.31
C GLY A 28 43.84 40.91 -22.80
N THR A 29 45.13 40.56 -22.83
CA THR A 29 45.60 39.22 -23.21
C THR A 29 45.19 38.19 -22.15
N TYR A 30 45.37 38.47 -20.87
CA TYR A 30 44.92 37.62 -19.77
C TYR A 30 43.41 37.34 -19.83
N TYR A 31 42.58 38.37 -20.04
CA TYR A 31 41.14 38.22 -20.22
C TYR A 31 40.78 37.41 -21.47
N PHE A 32 41.48 37.64 -22.60
CA PHE A 32 41.26 36.90 -23.84
C PHE A 32 41.62 35.42 -23.70
N PHE A 33 42.76 35.11 -23.06
CA PHE A 33 43.19 33.72 -22.84
C PHE A 33 42.32 33.00 -21.81
N THR A 34 41.95 33.64 -20.71
CA THR A 34 41.08 33.06 -19.68
C THR A 34 39.63 32.87 -20.16
N SER A 35 39.11 33.77 -21.00
CA SER A 35 37.80 33.57 -21.61
C SER A 35 37.82 32.46 -22.66
N LYS A 36 38.82 32.41 -23.55
CA LYS A 36 38.97 31.32 -24.52
C LYS A 36 39.15 29.95 -23.86
N SER A 37 39.87 29.86 -22.74
CA SER A 37 40.07 28.57 -22.05
C SER A 37 38.80 28.05 -21.37
N GLN A 38 37.85 28.93 -21.03
CA GLN A 38 36.57 28.56 -20.42
C GLN A 38 35.47 28.20 -21.45
N THR A 39 35.58 28.69 -22.69
CA THR A 39 34.56 28.48 -23.74
C THR A 39 34.22 27.02 -24.01
N PRO A 40 35.19 26.08 -24.11
CA PRO A 40 34.89 24.66 -24.35
C PRO A 40 34.07 24.03 -23.21
N TYR A 41 34.39 24.36 -21.96
CA TYR A 41 33.65 23.88 -20.79
C TYR A 41 32.21 24.41 -20.80
N ILE A 42 32.03 25.72 -20.95
CA ILE A 42 30.72 26.37 -20.94
C ILE A 42 29.83 25.81 -22.06
N SER A 43 30.39 25.64 -23.27
CA SER A 43 29.67 25.09 -24.41
C SER A 43 29.14 23.67 -24.15
N LYS A 44 30.01 22.78 -23.64
CA LYS A 44 29.65 21.39 -23.32
C LYS A 44 28.60 21.33 -22.20
N ILE A 45 28.78 22.12 -21.14
CA ILE A 45 27.82 22.20 -20.03
C ILE A 45 26.46 22.68 -20.53
N LYS A 46 26.43 23.71 -21.38
CA LYS A 46 25.18 24.22 -21.94
C LYS A 46 24.42 23.12 -22.69
N THR A 47 25.10 22.37 -23.56
CA THR A 47 24.48 21.25 -24.28
C THR A 47 23.89 20.21 -23.35
N GLU A 48 24.59 19.84 -22.27
CA GLU A 48 24.08 18.85 -21.33
C GLU A 48 22.92 19.38 -20.47
N ILE A 49 22.97 20.65 -20.05
CA ILE A 49 21.86 21.29 -19.34
C ILE A 49 20.62 21.39 -20.24
N ASP A 50 20.78 21.75 -21.51
CA ASP A 50 19.68 21.78 -22.48
C ASP A 50 19.03 20.39 -22.65
N ASN A 51 19.84 19.32 -22.64
CA ASN A 51 19.33 17.94 -22.68
C ASN A 51 18.57 17.57 -21.39
N ILE A 52 19.10 17.92 -20.23
CA ILE A 52 18.45 17.66 -18.93
C ILE A 52 17.12 18.39 -18.85
N ASN A 53 17.09 19.68 -19.22
CA ASN A 53 15.87 20.48 -19.24
C ASN A 53 14.82 19.87 -20.17
N LYS A 54 15.19 19.43 -21.38
CA LYS A 54 14.25 18.74 -22.29
C LYS A 54 13.67 17.47 -21.70
N ILE A 55 14.47 16.67 -21.01
CA ILE A 55 13.99 15.44 -20.36
C ILE A 55 13.00 15.79 -19.24
N ASN A 56 13.34 16.78 -18.42
CA ASN A 56 12.47 17.27 -17.35
C ASN A 56 11.16 17.84 -17.91
N GLU A 57 11.22 18.71 -18.93
CA GLU A 57 10.05 19.25 -19.62
C GLU A 57 9.17 18.13 -20.19
N SER A 58 9.77 17.09 -20.77
CA SER A 58 9.05 15.96 -21.35
C SER A 58 8.35 15.06 -20.32
N SER A 59 8.55 15.27 -19.01
CA SER A 59 7.92 14.43 -17.98
C SER A 59 6.40 14.54 -17.96
N TYR A 60 5.80 15.54 -18.61
CA TYR A 60 4.35 15.65 -18.77
C TYR A 60 3.73 14.37 -19.36
N ILE A 61 4.47 13.62 -20.17
CA ILE A 61 3.98 12.36 -20.78
C ILE A 61 3.69 11.27 -19.75
N PHE A 62 4.22 11.40 -18.52
CA PHE A 62 4.01 10.48 -17.41
C PHE A 62 2.83 10.89 -16.52
N THR A 63 2.12 11.95 -16.88
CA THR A 63 0.94 12.45 -16.16
C THR A 63 -0.34 12.09 -16.91
N LYS A 64 -1.40 11.84 -16.15
CA LYS A 64 -2.75 11.56 -16.65
C LYS A 64 -3.76 12.33 -15.82
N GLY A 65 -3.91 13.62 -16.11
CA GLY A 65 -4.67 14.54 -15.26
C GLY A 65 -4.01 14.67 -13.88
N GLN A 66 -4.78 14.50 -12.81
CA GLN A 66 -4.30 14.61 -11.41
C GLN A 66 -3.62 13.33 -10.88
N THR A 67 -3.17 12.43 -11.77
CA THR A 67 -2.47 11.19 -11.41
C THR A 67 -1.32 10.94 -12.39
N ILE A 68 -0.56 9.87 -12.15
CA ILE A 68 0.45 9.35 -13.06
C ILE A 68 -0.13 8.40 -14.12
N ASP A 69 0.55 8.33 -15.26
CA ASP A 69 0.32 7.34 -16.32
C ASP A 69 1.26 6.13 -16.11
N ILE A 70 0.74 5.09 -15.48
CA ILE A 70 1.49 3.86 -15.14
C ILE A 70 2.06 3.17 -16.38
N ASP A 71 1.30 3.13 -17.47
CA ASP A 71 1.70 2.43 -18.70
C ASP A 71 2.85 3.17 -19.38
N LYS A 72 2.78 4.50 -19.43
CA LYS A 72 3.86 5.34 -19.95
C LYS A 72 5.11 5.26 -19.09
N ILE A 73 4.97 5.30 -17.76
CA ILE A 73 6.11 5.17 -16.85
C ILE A 73 6.82 3.83 -17.06
N SER A 74 6.07 2.74 -17.01
CA SER A 74 6.60 1.37 -17.15
C SER A 74 7.31 1.16 -18.49
N SER A 75 6.81 1.77 -19.57
CA SER A 75 7.34 1.59 -20.92
C SER A 75 8.46 2.55 -21.31
N SER A 76 8.56 3.75 -20.71
CA SER A 76 9.42 4.82 -21.23
C SER A 76 10.21 5.64 -20.20
N LEU A 77 9.93 5.52 -18.89
CA LEU A 77 10.70 6.26 -17.88
C LEU A 77 12.16 5.78 -17.81
N SER A 78 12.42 4.48 -18.06
CA SER A 78 13.77 3.91 -18.12
C SER A 78 14.65 4.60 -19.16
N GLN A 79 14.11 4.96 -20.32
CA GLN A 79 14.85 5.70 -21.35
C GLN A 79 15.23 7.11 -20.89
N SER A 80 14.33 7.78 -20.15
CA SER A 80 14.63 9.09 -19.56
C SER A 80 15.74 8.99 -18.52
N ILE A 81 15.70 7.96 -17.66
CA ILE A 81 16.75 7.65 -16.68
C ILE A 81 18.10 7.45 -17.38
N THR A 82 18.16 6.60 -18.42
CA THR A 82 19.40 6.34 -19.17
C THR A 82 19.95 7.61 -19.82
N SER A 83 19.08 8.45 -20.39
CA SER A 83 19.50 9.73 -20.98
C SER A 83 20.10 10.68 -19.93
N LEU A 84 19.51 10.76 -18.72
CA LEU A 84 20.05 11.54 -17.60
C LEU A 84 21.38 10.98 -17.09
N GLU A 85 21.51 9.66 -16.97
CA GLU A 85 22.76 8.98 -16.58
C GLU A 85 23.90 9.22 -17.58
N ASN A 86 23.56 9.27 -18.87
CA ASN A 86 24.49 9.61 -19.93
C ASN A 86 24.97 11.07 -19.80
N SER A 87 24.05 12.02 -19.57
CA SER A 87 24.41 13.41 -19.29
C SER A 87 25.26 13.54 -18.02
N TYR A 88 24.92 12.79 -16.97
CA TYR A 88 25.69 12.75 -15.72
C TYR A 88 27.13 12.30 -15.94
N SER A 89 27.32 11.22 -16.69
CA SER A 89 28.63 10.69 -17.01
C SER A 89 29.47 11.68 -17.83
N ARG A 90 28.85 12.34 -18.82
CA ARG A 90 29.52 13.36 -19.65
C ARG A 90 29.90 14.59 -18.85
N ILE A 91 29.01 15.10 -17.99
CA ILE A 91 29.28 16.24 -17.12
C ILE A 91 30.42 15.90 -16.17
N LYS A 92 30.32 14.79 -15.42
CA LYS A 92 31.33 14.40 -14.43
C LYS A 92 32.74 14.24 -15.01
N GLY A 93 32.85 13.88 -16.29
CA GLY A 93 34.13 13.73 -17.00
C GLY A 93 34.74 15.04 -17.54
N LEU A 94 34.10 16.20 -17.35
CA LEU A 94 34.62 17.47 -17.85
C LEU A 94 35.77 17.98 -16.99
N ILE A 95 36.77 18.59 -17.65
CA ILE A 95 37.83 19.33 -16.97
C ILE A 95 37.26 20.68 -16.54
N VAL A 96 37.23 20.92 -15.23
CA VAL A 96 36.63 22.11 -14.62
C VAL A 96 37.71 23.09 -14.20
N THR A 97 37.53 24.36 -14.55
CA THR A 97 38.38 25.45 -14.02
C THR A 97 37.92 25.84 -12.62
N ASN A 98 38.83 26.29 -11.75
CA ASN A 98 38.51 26.75 -10.38
C ASN A 98 37.31 27.71 -10.30
N LYS A 99 37.09 28.54 -11.32
CA LYS A 99 35.97 29.47 -11.40
C LYS A 99 34.57 28.81 -11.28
N TYR A 100 34.40 27.59 -11.80
CA TYR A 100 33.10 26.91 -11.85
C TYR A 100 33.10 25.59 -11.05
N ALA A 101 34.09 25.37 -10.19
CA ALA A 101 34.23 24.11 -9.46
C ALA A 101 33.01 23.80 -8.58
N GLU A 102 32.51 24.81 -7.86
CA GLU A 102 31.35 24.68 -6.97
C GLU A 102 30.05 24.48 -7.77
N ASP A 103 29.79 25.34 -8.78
CA ASP A 103 28.65 25.20 -9.68
C ASP A 103 28.60 23.81 -10.35
N HIS A 104 29.77 23.31 -10.77
CA HIS A 104 29.89 21.99 -11.36
C HIS A 104 29.52 20.89 -10.37
N ASN A 105 30.00 20.98 -9.14
CA ASN A 105 29.66 20.01 -8.09
C ASN A 105 28.15 20.04 -7.79
N ASN A 106 27.56 21.23 -7.67
CA ASN A 106 26.12 21.40 -7.49
C ASN A 106 25.33 20.79 -8.66
N LEU A 107 25.75 21.02 -9.91
CA LEU A 107 25.14 20.40 -11.09
C LEU A 107 25.17 18.86 -11.02
N VAL A 108 26.33 18.28 -10.69
CA VAL A 108 26.51 16.82 -10.56
C VAL A 108 25.60 16.26 -9.46
N LEU A 109 25.55 16.91 -8.30
CA LEU A 109 24.70 16.48 -7.17
C LEU A 109 23.22 16.61 -7.50
N GLY A 110 22.79 17.72 -8.09
CA GLY A 110 21.40 17.92 -8.51
C GLY A 110 20.97 16.89 -9.55
N LEU A 111 21.80 16.61 -10.56
CA LEU A 111 21.49 15.61 -11.58
C LEU A 111 21.47 14.18 -11.02
N LYS A 112 22.35 13.86 -10.07
CA LYS A 112 22.29 12.58 -9.36
C LYS A 112 20.94 12.40 -8.65
N ASN A 113 20.48 13.43 -7.93
CA ASN A 113 19.18 13.40 -7.27
C ASN A 113 18.02 13.32 -8.27
N ASN A 114 18.11 13.99 -9.42
CA ASN A 114 17.14 13.88 -10.51
C ASN A 114 16.97 12.44 -11.02
N ILE A 115 18.10 11.78 -11.30
CA ILE A 115 18.11 10.36 -11.70
C ILE A 115 17.46 9.48 -10.61
N LEU A 116 17.79 9.72 -9.34
CA LEU A 116 17.24 8.94 -8.23
C LEU A 116 15.73 9.14 -8.06
N MET A 117 15.21 10.35 -8.26
CA MET A 117 13.75 10.58 -8.28
C MET A 117 13.05 9.67 -9.28
N TYR A 118 13.51 9.67 -10.54
CA TYR A 118 12.88 8.87 -11.60
C TYR A 118 13.01 7.37 -11.33
N LYS A 119 14.14 6.93 -10.76
CA LYS A 119 14.31 5.53 -10.33
C LYS A 119 13.34 5.13 -9.23
N HIS A 120 13.11 5.99 -8.23
CA HIS A 120 12.17 5.67 -7.15
C HIS A 120 10.74 5.59 -7.67
N ILE A 121 10.33 6.51 -8.55
CA ILE A 121 9.02 6.46 -9.20
C ILE A 121 8.85 5.16 -10.00
N LEU A 122 9.87 4.77 -10.77
CA LEU A 122 9.82 3.51 -11.53
C LEU A 122 9.70 2.28 -10.59
N SER A 123 10.46 2.25 -9.50
CA SER A 123 10.37 1.18 -8.50
C SER A 123 9.00 1.09 -7.84
N ILE A 124 8.41 2.24 -7.49
CA ILE A 124 7.07 2.35 -6.91
C ILE A 124 6.01 1.82 -7.90
N VAL A 125 6.09 2.24 -9.16
CA VAL A 125 5.13 1.82 -10.19
C VAL A 125 5.24 0.33 -10.51
N ASN A 126 6.46 -0.21 -10.56
CA ASN A 126 6.67 -1.63 -10.83
C ASN A 126 6.28 -2.52 -9.64
N ASN A 127 6.34 -2.01 -8.41
CA ASN A 127 6.04 -2.78 -7.19
C ASN A 127 5.14 -1.98 -6.22
N PRO A 128 3.86 -1.73 -6.57
CA PRO A 128 2.95 -0.89 -5.77
C PRO A 128 2.48 -1.55 -4.46
N LYS A 129 2.86 -2.81 -4.22
CA LYS A 129 2.61 -3.54 -2.96
C LYS A 129 3.88 -3.74 -2.12
N ASN A 130 4.98 -3.05 -2.46
CA ASN A 130 6.23 -3.19 -1.73
C ASN A 130 6.04 -2.72 -0.26
N PRO A 131 6.43 -3.52 0.75
CA PRO A 131 6.33 -3.11 2.16
C PRO A 131 7.15 -1.85 2.48
N ASP A 132 8.20 -1.56 1.71
CA ASP A 132 9.09 -0.41 1.90
C ASP A 132 8.65 0.85 1.14
N LEU A 133 7.40 0.93 0.65
CA LEU A 133 6.91 2.11 -0.08
C LEU A 133 7.03 3.41 0.69
N SER A 134 6.85 3.39 2.02
CA SER A 134 7.03 4.57 2.87
C SER A 134 8.48 5.09 2.84
N ASN A 135 9.46 4.18 2.81
CA ASN A 135 10.87 4.54 2.69
C ASN A 135 11.15 5.10 1.30
N LEU A 136 10.65 4.45 0.24
CA LEU A 136 10.80 4.93 -1.14
C LEU A 136 10.18 6.32 -1.34
N LEU A 137 9.04 6.60 -0.70
CA LEU A 137 8.40 7.91 -0.72
C LEU A 137 9.28 8.97 -0.05
N ALA A 138 9.76 8.71 1.17
CA ALA A 138 10.63 9.63 1.89
C ALA A 138 11.92 9.94 1.11
N GLU A 139 12.49 8.93 0.45
CA GLU A 139 13.66 9.12 -0.40
C GLU A 139 13.33 9.90 -1.68
N LEU A 140 12.16 9.69 -2.31
CA LEU A 140 11.70 10.47 -3.45
C LEU A 140 11.57 11.96 -3.09
N GLU A 141 10.94 12.27 -1.96
CA GLU A 141 10.77 13.65 -1.49
C GLU A 141 12.10 14.31 -1.16
N LYS A 142 13.00 13.57 -0.49
CA LYS A 142 14.36 14.03 -0.22
C LYS A 142 15.11 14.34 -1.51
N ASN A 143 15.09 13.42 -2.49
CA ASN A 143 15.75 13.62 -3.77
C ASN A 143 15.15 14.80 -4.57
N ARG A 144 13.83 15.03 -4.49
CA ARG A 144 13.20 16.23 -5.06
C ARG A 144 13.76 17.50 -4.46
N ASN A 145 13.75 17.60 -3.13
CA ASN A 145 14.20 18.79 -2.43
C ASN A 145 15.70 19.04 -2.67
N ASP A 146 16.53 17.99 -2.57
CA ASP A 146 17.96 18.07 -2.83
C ASP A 146 18.24 18.48 -4.30
N CYS A 147 17.52 17.91 -5.27
CA CYS A 147 17.63 18.29 -6.68
C CYS A 147 17.35 19.78 -6.88
N MET A 148 16.21 20.28 -6.37
CA MET A 148 15.82 21.68 -6.47
C MET A 148 16.86 22.60 -5.83
N ASN A 149 17.33 22.26 -4.62
CA ASN A 149 18.31 23.04 -3.90
C ASN A 149 19.64 23.14 -4.66
N TYR A 150 20.16 22.01 -5.16
CA TYR A 150 21.41 22.00 -5.92
C TYR A 150 21.27 22.73 -7.27
N TYR A 151 20.15 22.55 -7.98
CA TYR A 151 19.90 23.25 -9.24
C TYR A 151 19.81 24.77 -9.05
N ALA A 152 19.20 25.24 -7.97
CA ALA A 152 19.11 26.66 -7.64
C ALA A 152 20.48 27.32 -7.38
N LEU A 153 21.49 26.55 -6.97
CA LEU A 153 22.85 27.04 -6.71
C LEU A 153 23.73 27.09 -7.97
N VAL A 154 23.29 26.55 -9.11
CA VAL A 154 24.09 26.54 -10.34
C VAL A 154 24.04 27.90 -11.04
N SER A 155 25.18 28.57 -11.16
CA SER A 155 25.31 29.88 -11.80
C SER A 155 26.42 29.92 -12.87
N ILE A 156 26.29 29.10 -13.91
CA ILE A 156 27.26 29.04 -15.02
C ILE A 156 26.83 29.97 -16.15
N LYS A 157 27.39 31.19 -16.20
CA LYS A 157 27.19 32.15 -17.31
C LYS A 157 25.72 32.43 -17.69
N GLY A 158 24.81 32.37 -16.73
CA GLY A 158 23.38 32.61 -16.93
C GLY A 158 22.61 31.44 -17.54
N ILE A 159 23.22 30.25 -17.65
CA ILE A 159 22.51 29.02 -17.98
C ILE A 159 21.61 28.65 -16.80
N LYS A 160 20.31 28.50 -17.05
CA LYS A 160 19.33 28.14 -16.03
C LYS A 160 19.08 26.64 -16.04
N LEU A 161 19.07 26.04 -14.85
CA LEU A 161 18.69 24.66 -14.62
C LEU A 161 17.67 24.64 -13.49
N SER A 162 16.52 24.02 -13.74
CA SER A 162 15.45 23.91 -12.76
C SER A 162 14.57 22.71 -13.11
N LEU A 163 13.78 22.26 -12.14
CA LEU A 163 12.63 21.41 -12.44
C LEU A 163 11.50 22.32 -12.96
N PRO A 164 11.06 22.15 -14.22
CA PRO A 164 9.94 22.89 -14.77
C PRO A 164 8.62 22.43 -14.13
N ASN A 165 7.54 23.18 -14.37
CA ASN A 165 6.23 22.91 -13.76
C ASN A 165 5.71 21.51 -14.10
N GLU A 166 5.96 21.04 -15.32
CA GLU A 166 5.63 19.71 -15.81
C GLU A 166 6.28 18.60 -14.98
N SER A 167 7.53 18.81 -14.55
CA SER A 167 8.22 17.89 -13.64
C SER A 167 7.67 17.97 -12.23
N LEU A 168 7.38 19.17 -11.74
CA LEU A 168 6.81 19.34 -10.39
C LEU A 168 5.42 18.70 -10.29
N GLU A 169 4.59 18.85 -11.31
CA GLU A 169 3.28 18.21 -11.41
C GLU A 169 3.42 16.68 -11.44
N PHE A 170 4.31 16.15 -12.30
CA PHE A 170 4.59 14.72 -12.34
C PHE A 170 5.04 14.17 -10.98
N LEU A 171 5.98 14.84 -10.31
CA LEU A 171 6.50 14.43 -9.00
C LEU A 171 5.41 14.47 -7.92
N ASN A 172 4.59 15.51 -7.90
CA ASN A 172 3.49 15.63 -6.94
C ASN A 172 2.42 14.55 -7.17
N ASN A 173 2.09 14.26 -8.43
CA ASN A 173 1.18 13.17 -8.78
C ASN A 173 1.76 11.80 -8.38
N ALA A 174 3.07 11.59 -8.56
CA ALA A 174 3.74 10.35 -8.15
C ALA A 174 3.75 10.19 -6.62
N ILE A 175 3.97 11.28 -5.87
CA ILE A 175 3.88 11.28 -4.40
C ILE A 175 2.47 10.92 -3.95
N ALA A 176 1.44 11.61 -4.47
CA ALA A 176 0.05 11.35 -4.13
C ALA A 176 -0.39 9.91 -4.48
N TYR A 177 0.07 9.38 -5.61
CA TYR A 177 -0.12 7.98 -5.99
C TYR A 177 0.50 7.03 -4.97
N THR A 178 1.76 7.27 -4.58
CA THR A 178 2.48 6.45 -3.60
C THR A 178 1.78 6.43 -2.26
N GLU A 179 1.38 7.60 -1.74
CA GLU A 179 0.62 7.70 -0.49
C GLU A 179 -0.70 6.92 -0.55
N LYS A 180 -1.40 6.95 -1.69
CA LYS A 180 -2.61 6.15 -1.90
C LYS A 180 -2.31 4.66 -1.84
N GLN A 181 -1.23 4.20 -2.49
CA GLN A 181 -0.83 2.79 -2.44
C GLN A 181 -0.46 2.35 -1.02
N ILE A 182 0.27 3.18 -0.26
CA ILE A 182 0.59 2.92 1.15
C ILE A 182 -0.69 2.71 1.96
N ARG A 183 -1.66 3.63 1.87
CA ARG A 183 -2.94 3.50 2.57
C ARG A 183 -3.67 2.21 2.19
N GLN A 184 -3.78 1.92 0.89
CA GLN A 184 -4.45 0.70 0.42
C GLN A 184 -3.77 -0.57 0.94
N ASN A 185 -2.44 -0.61 0.98
CA ASN A 185 -1.69 -1.75 1.51
C ASN A 185 -1.89 -1.90 3.02
N THR A 186 -1.88 -0.80 3.77
CA THR A 186 -2.14 -0.81 5.21
C THR A 186 -3.57 -1.26 5.52
N ASP A 187 -4.56 -0.72 4.82
CA ASP A 187 -5.97 -1.11 5.00
C ASP A 187 -6.18 -2.60 4.71
N ALA A 188 -5.54 -3.12 3.64
CA ALA A 188 -5.59 -4.54 3.31
C ALA A 188 -4.93 -5.42 4.38
N GLN A 189 -3.81 -4.99 4.96
CA GLN A 189 -3.15 -5.72 6.05
C GLN A 189 -3.99 -5.73 7.33
N ILE A 190 -4.63 -4.60 7.66
CA ILE A 190 -5.55 -4.50 8.80
C ILE A 190 -6.74 -5.45 8.59
N ALA A 191 -7.37 -5.41 7.42
CA ALA A 191 -8.49 -6.29 7.09
C ALA A 191 -8.10 -7.77 7.17
N LEU A 192 -6.94 -8.15 6.64
CA LEU A 192 -6.43 -9.52 6.74
C LEU A 192 -6.18 -9.94 8.19
N SER A 193 -5.61 -9.06 9.02
CA SER A 193 -5.40 -9.33 10.44
C SER A 193 -6.73 -9.55 11.16
N GLN A 194 -7.71 -8.67 10.95
CA GLN A 194 -9.05 -8.78 11.53
C GLN A 194 -9.75 -10.08 11.10
N ASN A 195 -9.62 -10.47 9.82
CA ASN A 195 -10.16 -11.72 9.31
C ASN A 195 -9.50 -12.95 9.96
N ARG A 196 -8.18 -12.92 10.23
CA ARG A 196 -7.47 -14.00 10.93
C ARG A 196 -7.90 -14.12 12.39
N ASP A 197 -8.03 -13.00 13.09
CA ASP A 197 -8.48 -12.97 14.49
C ASP A 197 -9.91 -13.50 14.62
N PHE A 198 -10.79 -13.10 13.68
CA PHE A 198 -12.13 -13.67 13.55
C PHE A 198 -12.06 -15.18 13.35
N LEU A 199 -11.30 -15.67 12.36
CA LEU A 199 -11.22 -17.09 12.01
C LEU A 199 -10.78 -17.95 13.21
N LEU A 200 -9.75 -17.51 13.94
CA LEU A 200 -9.23 -18.23 15.11
C LEU A 200 -10.30 -18.38 16.20
N THR A 201 -11.00 -17.29 16.51
CA THR A 201 -12.03 -17.29 17.56
C THR A 201 -13.27 -18.05 17.11
N PHE A 202 -13.69 -17.84 15.87
CA PHE A 202 -14.88 -18.45 15.29
C PHE A 202 -14.74 -19.98 15.14
N ASN A 203 -13.54 -20.47 14.83
CA ASN A 203 -13.28 -21.90 14.74
C ASN A 203 -13.55 -22.62 16.08
N ASP A 204 -13.22 -22.01 17.22
CA ASP A 204 -13.55 -22.58 18.53
C ASP A 204 -15.08 -22.70 18.71
N ILE A 205 -15.82 -21.63 18.42
CA ILE A 205 -17.29 -21.60 18.53
C ILE A 205 -17.93 -22.64 17.60
N SER A 206 -17.48 -22.72 16.35
CA SER A 206 -17.96 -23.70 15.37
C SER A 206 -17.70 -25.14 15.83
N ASN A 207 -16.53 -25.40 16.43
CA ASN A 207 -16.19 -26.71 16.98
C ASN A 207 -17.02 -27.08 18.21
N GLN A 208 -17.36 -26.12 19.06
CA GLN A 208 -18.30 -26.37 20.17
C GLN A 208 -19.67 -26.82 19.64
N PHE A 209 -20.15 -26.20 18.54
CA PHE A 209 -21.40 -26.61 17.91
C PHE A 209 -21.32 -28.01 17.28
N SER A 210 -20.25 -28.32 16.57
CA SER A 210 -20.09 -29.63 15.91
C SER A 210 -20.07 -30.80 16.92
N GLN A 211 -19.64 -30.56 18.15
CA GLN A 211 -19.66 -31.54 19.24
C GLN A 211 -21.06 -31.78 19.82
N ILE A 212 -21.96 -30.80 19.78
CA ILE A 212 -23.32 -30.93 20.33
C ILE A 212 -24.37 -31.24 19.27
N LYS A 213 -24.11 -30.95 17.99
CA LYS A 213 -25.01 -31.24 16.88
C LYS A 213 -25.20 -32.75 16.76
N LYS A 214 -26.39 -33.20 17.16
CA LYS A 214 -26.83 -34.59 17.11
C LYS A 214 -28.27 -34.66 16.60
N ASP A 215 -28.52 -35.65 15.74
CA ASP A 215 -29.87 -36.08 15.40
C ASP A 215 -30.36 -37.07 16.48
N TYR A 216 -31.37 -36.65 17.23
CA TYR A 216 -31.95 -37.43 18.32
C TYR A 216 -33.08 -38.37 17.88
N MET A 217 -33.50 -38.36 16.61
CA MET A 217 -34.65 -39.15 16.14
C MET A 217 -34.46 -40.65 16.41
N ASN A 218 -33.23 -41.17 16.21
CA ASN A 218 -32.90 -42.55 16.57
C ASN A 218 -32.91 -42.82 18.08
N THR A 219 -32.64 -41.80 18.91
CA THR A 219 -32.64 -41.92 20.38
C THR A 219 -34.07 -41.99 20.94
N ILE A 220 -35.04 -41.35 20.27
CA ILE A 220 -36.47 -41.41 20.62
C ILE A 220 -36.99 -42.85 20.53
N ILE A 221 -36.66 -43.56 19.44
CA ILE A 221 -37.07 -44.97 19.22
C ILE A 221 -36.64 -45.86 20.39
N HIS A 222 -35.43 -45.65 20.92
CA HIS A 222 -34.92 -46.41 22.07
C HIS A 222 -35.61 -46.02 23.39
N SER A 223 -36.02 -44.76 23.52
CA SER A 223 -36.66 -44.22 24.72
C SER A 223 -38.10 -44.72 24.91
N ARG A 224 -38.78 -45.11 23.83
CA ARG A 224 -40.14 -45.68 23.87
C ARG A 224 -40.28 -46.98 24.66
N ASN A 225 -39.19 -47.72 24.83
CA ASN A 225 -39.21 -49.03 25.50
C ASN A 225 -39.12 -48.94 27.04
N ASN A 226 -38.86 -47.75 27.62
CA ASN A 226 -38.74 -47.58 29.07
C ASN A 226 -38.95 -46.11 29.49
N VAL A 227 -39.77 -45.85 30.53
CA VAL A 227 -40.05 -44.50 31.06
C VAL A 227 -38.77 -43.74 31.47
N SER A 228 -37.77 -44.42 32.04
CA SER A 228 -36.48 -43.79 32.37
C SER A 228 -35.69 -43.35 31.13
N GLY A 229 -36.04 -43.85 29.94
CA GLY A 229 -35.49 -43.41 28.66
C GLY A 229 -35.91 -41.97 28.31
N TYR A 230 -37.18 -41.61 28.56
CA TYR A 230 -37.68 -40.26 28.31
C TYR A 230 -37.02 -39.22 29.23
N GLU A 231 -36.86 -39.52 30.52
CA GLU A 231 -36.20 -38.59 31.46
C GLU A 231 -34.74 -38.31 31.09
N ASN A 232 -34.00 -39.36 30.69
CA ASN A 232 -32.63 -39.22 30.23
C ASN A 232 -32.54 -38.40 28.94
N LEU A 233 -33.43 -38.66 27.96
CA LEU A 233 -33.47 -37.89 26.73
C LEU A 233 -33.80 -36.42 26.99
N LEU A 234 -34.78 -36.12 27.84
CA LEU A 234 -35.13 -34.75 28.19
C LEU A 234 -33.96 -34.02 28.85
N LYS A 235 -33.21 -34.69 29.73
CA LYS A 235 -31.99 -34.13 30.32
C LYS A 235 -30.89 -33.87 29.30
N GLU A 236 -30.71 -34.76 28.31
CA GLU A 236 -29.79 -34.51 27.19
C GLU A 236 -30.21 -33.28 26.38
N LEU A 237 -31.52 -33.16 26.06
CA LEU A 237 -32.05 -32.01 25.33
C LEU A 237 -31.91 -30.70 26.12
N ASP A 238 -32.14 -30.71 27.44
CA ASP A 238 -31.88 -29.55 28.32
C ASP A 238 -30.40 -29.13 28.28
N ASN A 239 -29.47 -30.09 28.31
CA ASN A 239 -28.04 -29.79 28.24
C ASN A 239 -27.66 -29.19 26.87
N THR A 240 -28.22 -29.74 25.79
CA THR A 240 -27.98 -29.25 24.43
C THR A 240 -28.55 -27.85 24.24
N GLU A 241 -29.77 -27.57 24.70
CA GLU A 241 -30.38 -26.23 24.70
C GLU A 241 -29.49 -25.20 25.42
N ASN A 242 -29.00 -25.55 26.63
CA ASN A 242 -28.08 -24.69 27.38
C ASN A 242 -26.74 -24.48 26.65
N ALA A 243 -26.23 -25.50 25.95
CA ALA A 243 -25.01 -25.38 25.17
C ALA A 243 -25.23 -24.48 23.94
N ILE A 244 -26.35 -24.60 23.23
CA ILE A 244 -26.71 -23.72 22.11
C ILE A 244 -26.81 -22.27 22.58
N ALA A 245 -27.47 -22.01 23.71
CA ALA A 245 -27.59 -20.65 24.26
C ALA A 245 -26.22 -20.02 24.58
N ARG A 246 -25.27 -20.81 25.10
CA ARG A 246 -23.89 -20.38 25.33
C ARG A 246 -23.17 -20.07 24.00
N ILE A 247 -23.25 -20.96 23.02
CA ILE A 247 -22.64 -20.77 21.70
C ILE A 247 -23.21 -19.51 21.02
N LYS A 248 -24.53 -19.29 21.07
CA LYS A 248 -25.17 -18.06 20.56
C LYS A 248 -24.64 -16.80 21.27
N THR A 249 -24.42 -16.89 22.58
CA THR A 249 -23.84 -15.79 23.38
C THR A 249 -22.41 -15.51 22.94
N ASP A 250 -21.57 -16.54 22.84
CA ASP A 250 -20.17 -16.42 22.41
C ASP A 250 -20.09 -15.85 20.99
N LEU A 251 -20.95 -16.33 20.09
CA LEU A 251 -21.07 -15.82 18.72
C LEU A 251 -21.45 -14.34 18.68
N SER A 252 -22.40 -13.91 19.53
CA SER A 252 -22.85 -12.51 19.58
C SER A 252 -21.79 -11.53 20.13
N ASN A 253 -20.83 -12.04 20.91
CA ASN A 253 -19.72 -11.25 21.45
C ASN A 253 -18.55 -11.10 20.46
N LEU A 254 -18.61 -11.78 19.32
CA LEU A 254 -17.52 -11.81 18.36
C LEU A 254 -17.55 -10.54 17.51
N THR A 255 -16.37 -9.92 17.33
CA THR A 255 -16.23 -8.79 16.39
C THR A 255 -16.19 -9.31 14.97
N ILE A 256 -17.12 -8.86 14.12
CA ILE A 256 -17.30 -9.40 12.76
C ILE A 256 -16.68 -8.45 11.73
N PRO A 257 -15.58 -8.84 11.05
CA PRO A 257 -15.09 -8.13 9.89
C PRO A 257 -16.08 -8.17 8.72
N ASN A 258 -16.04 -7.17 7.85
CA ASN A 258 -16.96 -7.09 6.70
C ASN A 258 -16.94 -8.34 5.81
N ASP A 259 -15.75 -8.90 5.58
CA ASP A 259 -15.57 -10.08 4.70
C ASP A 259 -16.10 -11.37 5.34
N ALA A 260 -16.27 -11.39 6.66
CA ALA A 260 -16.72 -12.54 7.44
C ALA A 260 -18.23 -12.53 7.74
N LEU A 261 -18.94 -11.46 7.36
CA LEU A 261 -20.36 -11.29 7.68
C LEU A 261 -21.22 -12.46 7.19
N SER A 262 -20.98 -12.95 5.98
CA SER A 262 -21.73 -14.07 5.41
C SER A 262 -21.50 -15.39 6.16
N VAL A 263 -20.28 -15.61 6.67
CA VAL A 263 -19.94 -16.77 7.51
C VAL A 263 -20.70 -16.70 8.83
N TYR A 264 -20.67 -15.53 9.47
CA TYR A 264 -21.40 -15.25 10.70
C TYR A 264 -22.90 -15.48 10.54
N GLU A 265 -23.51 -14.88 9.52
CA GLU A 265 -24.96 -14.97 9.27
C GLU A 265 -25.39 -16.41 8.97
N ALA A 266 -24.61 -17.15 8.17
CA ALA A 266 -24.89 -18.54 7.85
C ALA A 266 -24.84 -19.43 9.11
N PHE A 267 -23.88 -19.21 10.00
CA PHE A 267 -23.76 -19.99 11.22
C PHE A 267 -24.81 -19.60 12.28
N ALA A 268 -25.10 -18.30 12.43
CA ALA A 268 -26.19 -17.84 13.29
C ALA A 268 -27.52 -18.49 12.91
N LYS A 269 -27.81 -18.56 11.60
CA LYS A 269 -28.99 -19.27 11.09
C LYS A 269 -29.00 -20.74 11.50
N VAL A 270 -27.88 -21.46 11.36
CA VAL A 270 -27.78 -22.87 11.79
C VAL A 270 -28.10 -23.03 13.28
N LEU A 271 -27.60 -22.14 14.13
CA LEU A 271 -27.88 -22.18 15.58
C LEU A 271 -29.36 -21.92 15.87
N ASP A 272 -30.01 -21.01 15.15
CA ASP A 272 -31.44 -20.72 15.30
C ASP A 272 -32.34 -21.87 14.86
N GLU A 273 -32.03 -22.50 13.72
CA GLU A 273 -32.74 -23.68 13.24
C GLU A 273 -32.55 -24.87 14.18
N TYR A 274 -31.33 -25.07 14.70
CA TYR A 274 -31.04 -26.18 15.61
C TYR A 274 -31.69 -25.99 16.98
N ASP A 275 -31.70 -24.77 17.51
CA ASP A 275 -32.45 -24.43 18.73
C ASP A 275 -33.94 -24.74 18.55
N THR A 276 -34.52 -24.29 17.43
CA THR A 276 -35.93 -24.55 17.08
C THR A 276 -36.23 -26.05 17.02
N TYR A 277 -35.34 -26.84 16.40
CA TYR A 277 -35.43 -28.30 16.39
C TYR A 277 -35.43 -28.88 17.81
N ILE A 278 -34.49 -28.49 18.67
CA ILE A 278 -34.37 -29.00 20.04
C ILE A 278 -35.60 -28.64 20.88
N GLN A 279 -36.13 -27.42 20.77
CA GLN A 279 -37.34 -26.99 21.47
C GLN A 279 -38.56 -27.82 21.08
N ASN A 280 -38.80 -27.99 19.78
CA ASN A 280 -39.95 -28.74 19.29
C ASN A 280 -39.82 -30.23 19.60
N LEU A 281 -38.62 -30.80 19.45
CA LEU A 281 -38.35 -32.17 19.83
C LEU A 281 -38.63 -32.41 21.31
N LYS A 282 -38.13 -31.51 22.18
CA LYS A 282 -38.38 -31.58 23.62
C LYS A 282 -39.87 -31.51 23.96
N TYR A 283 -40.63 -30.67 23.26
CA TYR A 283 -42.09 -30.62 23.40
C TYR A 283 -42.76 -31.94 22.99
N SER A 284 -42.36 -32.52 21.86
CA SER A 284 -42.88 -33.81 21.38
C SER A 284 -42.56 -34.96 22.35
N VAL A 285 -41.33 -35.01 22.87
CA VAL A 285 -40.91 -36.01 23.87
C VAL A 285 -41.72 -35.89 25.17
N LYS A 286 -41.92 -34.67 25.68
CA LYS A 286 -42.78 -34.44 26.87
C LYS A 286 -44.21 -34.89 26.63
N THR A 287 -44.74 -34.60 25.44
CA THR A 287 -46.10 -34.98 25.06
C THR A 287 -46.26 -36.50 24.99
N GLU A 288 -45.32 -37.19 24.33
CA GLU A 288 -45.32 -38.66 24.26
C GLU A 288 -45.14 -39.30 25.65
N GLN A 289 -44.30 -38.74 26.52
CA GLN A 289 -44.13 -39.23 27.90
C GLN A 289 -45.46 -39.18 28.67
N LEU A 290 -46.21 -38.07 28.58
CA LEU A 290 -47.52 -37.91 29.22
C LEU A 290 -48.56 -38.89 28.67
N ILE A 291 -48.60 -39.07 27.34
CA ILE A 291 -49.49 -40.04 26.69
C ILE A 291 -49.16 -41.47 27.13
N SER A 292 -47.88 -41.82 27.18
CA SER A 292 -47.40 -43.14 27.60
C SER A 292 -47.82 -43.46 29.05
N ILE A 293 -47.73 -42.49 29.96
CA ILE A 293 -48.19 -42.62 31.36
C ILE A 293 -49.71 -42.86 31.44
N SER A 294 -50.48 -42.27 30.52
CA SER A 294 -51.95 -42.38 30.48
C SER A 294 -52.48 -43.72 29.92
N GLY A 295 -51.61 -44.57 29.37
CA GLY A 295 -51.96 -45.90 28.85
C GLY A 295 -52.68 -45.93 27.49
N LEU A 296 -52.73 -44.80 26.78
CA LEU A 296 -53.34 -44.68 25.46
C LEU A 296 -52.27 -44.76 24.37
N THR A 297 -51.98 -45.94 23.83
CA THR A 297 -50.92 -46.12 22.82
C THR A 297 -51.48 -46.50 21.45
N ASN A 298 -51.49 -45.53 20.53
CA ASN A 298 -51.51 -45.79 19.09
C ASN A 298 -50.17 -45.29 18.52
N ASN A 299 -49.33 -46.23 18.07
CA ASN A 299 -47.98 -45.94 17.59
C ASN A 299 -47.96 -44.99 16.39
N ASP A 300 -49.00 -45.00 15.53
CA ASP A 300 -49.06 -44.13 14.36
C ASP A 300 -49.22 -42.66 14.80
N LYS A 301 -50.09 -42.40 15.77
CA LYS A 301 -50.28 -41.06 16.36
C LYS A 301 -49.07 -40.57 17.16
N LEU A 302 -48.28 -41.48 17.72
CA LEU A 302 -47.05 -41.15 18.42
C LEU A 302 -45.92 -40.77 17.45
N ASN A 303 -45.93 -41.33 16.24
CA ASN A 303 -44.98 -40.95 15.19
C ASN A 303 -45.27 -39.55 14.64
N GLU A 304 -46.54 -39.19 14.45
CA GLU A 304 -46.95 -37.85 13.98
C GLU A 304 -46.41 -36.69 14.86
N LEU A 305 -46.15 -36.94 16.16
CA LEU A 305 -45.53 -35.96 17.06
C LEU A 305 -44.14 -35.52 16.60
N TYR A 306 -43.47 -36.32 15.78
CA TYR A 306 -42.08 -36.12 15.38
C TYR A 306 -41.91 -35.65 13.94
N ASP A 307 -42.97 -35.59 13.13
CA ASP A 307 -42.90 -35.13 11.73
C ASP A 307 -42.29 -33.71 11.62
N THR A 308 -42.67 -32.80 12.52
CA THR A 308 -42.15 -31.42 12.54
C THR A 308 -40.67 -31.36 12.96
N PRO A 309 -40.26 -31.94 14.11
CA PRO A 309 -38.84 -32.08 14.43
C PRO A 309 -38.00 -32.74 13.32
N GLU A 310 -38.52 -33.74 12.62
CA GLU A 310 -37.81 -34.40 11.51
C GLU A 310 -37.50 -33.42 10.38
N GLN A 311 -38.53 -32.69 9.93
CA GLN A 311 -38.39 -31.68 8.87
C GLN A 311 -37.42 -30.57 9.28
N GLN A 312 -37.48 -30.13 10.54
CA GLN A 312 -36.57 -29.11 11.07
C GLN A 312 -35.12 -29.60 11.11
N MET A 313 -34.88 -30.85 11.49
CA MET A 313 -33.53 -31.42 11.44
C MET A 313 -32.99 -31.47 10.00
N GLN A 314 -33.84 -31.76 9.01
CA GLN A 314 -33.43 -31.69 7.60
C GLN A 314 -33.05 -30.26 7.17
N VAL A 315 -33.77 -29.24 7.64
CA VAL A 315 -33.41 -27.83 7.43
C VAL A 315 -32.05 -27.52 8.04
N VAL A 316 -31.82 -27.92 9.30
CA VAL A 316 -30.53 -27.76 10.00
C VAL A 316 -29.39 -28.38 9.20
N GLU A 317 -29.55 -29.61 8.70
CA GLU A 317 -28.51 -30.28 7.91
C GLU A 317 -28.19 -29.54 6.61
N ASN A 318 -29.21 -28.98 5.94
CA ASN A 318 -29.02 -28.23 4.71
C ASN A 318 -28.32 -26.90 4.97
N ASP A 319 -28.73 -26.16 6.00
CA ASP A 319 -28.11 -24.90 6.38
C ASP A 319 -26.69 -25.10 6.89
N TYR A 320 -26.43 -26.17 7.63
CA TYR A 320 -25.08 -26.51 8.10
C TYR A 320 -24.14 -26.82 6.94
N LYS A 321 -24.60 -27.57 5.92
CA LYS A 321 -23.81 -27.79 4.70
C LYS A 321 -23.49 -26.49 3.97
N ASN A 322 -24.47 -25.58 3.87
CA ASN A 322 -24.24 -24.28 3.25
C ASN A 322 -23.26 -23.43 4.06
N PHE A 323 -23.38 -23.42 5.40
CA PHE A 323 -22.42 -22.78 6.29
C PHE A 323 -21.00 -23.30 6.06
N ILE A 324 -20.79 -24.62 6.07
CA ILE A 324 -19.46 -25.22 5.86
C ILE A 324 -18.86 -24.79 4.52
N ARG A 325 -19.67 -24.73 3.45
CA ARG A 325 -19.22 -24.23 2.15
C ARG A 325 -18.74 -22.77 2.24
N ILE A 326 -19.54 -21.88 2.83
CA ILE A 326 -19.21 -20.45 2.95
C ILE A 326 -17.98 -20.26 3.85
N TYR A 327 -17.89 -21.02 4.94
CA TYR A 327 -16.77 -21.01 5.87
C TYR A 327 -15.45 -21.39 5.16
N ASN A 328 -15.43 -22.49 4.42
CA ASN A 328 -14.24 -22.93 3.69
C ASN A 328 -13.82 -21.90 2.62
N GLU A 329 -14.78 -21.30 1.89
CA GLU A 329 -14.50 -20.23 0.92
C GLU A 329 -13.90 -18.97 1.56
N PHE A 330 -14.23 -18.70 2.82
CA PHE A 330 -13.65 -17.60 3.59
C PHE A 330 -12.26 -17.97 4.13
N GLU A 331 -12.11 -19.17 4.70
CA GLU A 331 -10.84 -19.68 5.21
C GLU A 331 -9.74 -19.64 4.13
N ASP A 332 -10.04 -20.11 2.91
CA ASP A 332 -9.12 -20.11 1.76
C ASP A 332 -8.66 -18.70 1.33
N LYS A 333 -9.38 -17.63 1.69
CA LYS A 333 -8.99 -16.24 1.38
C LYS A 333 -8.09 -15.63 2.45
N VAL A 334 -8.08 -16.20 3.65
CA VAL A 334 -7.48 -15.62 4.86
C VAL A 334 -6.18 -16.33 5.22
N VAL A 335 -6.13 -17.64 4.97
CA VAL A 335 -4.95 -18.51 5.07
C VAL A 335 -4.12 -18.38 3.80
#